data_AF-A0A8T4XFX8-F1
#
_entry.id   AF-A0A8T4XFX8-F1
#
_cell.length_a   1.000
_cell.length_b   1.000
_cell.length_c   1.000
_cell.angle_alpha   90.00
_cell.angle_beta   90.00
_cell.angle_gamma   90.00
#
_symmetry.space_group_name_H-M   'P 1'
#
loop_
_entity.id
_entity.type
_entity.pdbx_description
1 polymer ?
#
loop_
_entity_poly.entity_id
_entity_poly.type
_entity_poly.pdbx_seq_one_letter_code
_entity_poly.pdbx_strand_id
1 'polypeptide(L)'
;MLKSTNYREGRNLLLRRIGRKHGLRYCGNVIFALTIALLSTSAIMPRCILANETSVNLKFDIFRDDTLTIYIWPPVENLSVNCNPQGSNRFWTAFSSRWRQYGRELSVVYFTPSTSGVYNVLVSFSSSATWNATIGVYPSNIKFYQRIGTISVSQGYYFVELQKITALSSGQTTNSHYKISIDLRVYEQPFSETLNISFPSTTNMILFAVISTVLIYLNAFFVTDLYFKRRAERATRIRLALVALLALISLLIIYQLYVALSG
;
A
#
# COMPACT_ATOMS: atom_id res chain seq x y z
N MET A 1 32.66 -83.56 -5.36
CA MET A 1 31.37 -83.38 -6.06
C MET A 1 30.79 -82.02 -5.66
N LEU A 2 30.77 -81.09 -6.63
CA LEU A 2 30.03 -79.80 -6.77
C LEU A 2 29.81 -78.90 -5.51
N LYS A 3 30.62 -77.84 -5.30
CA LYS A 3 30.64 -76.48 -5.94
C LYS A 3 29.70 -75.47 -5.25
N SER A 4 30.25 -74.75 -4.26
CA SER A 4 29.65 -73.58 -3.61
C SER A 4 30.59 -72.37 -3.79
N THR A 5 30.38 -71.62 -4.86
CA THR A 5 31.01 -70.31 -5.10
C THR A 5 30.08 -69.51 -6.00
N ASN A 6 29.27 -68.63 -5.41
CA ASN A 6 28.93 -67.31 -5.97
C ASN A 6 27.82 -66.63 -5.16
N TYR A 7 28.22 -65.79 -4.20
CA TYR A 7 27.28 -64.85 -3.55
C TYR A 7 27.92 -63.49 -3.23
N ARG A 8 29.07 -63.15 -3.84
CA ARG A 8 29.81 -61.90 -3.54
C ARG A 8 29.86 -60.86 -4.66
N GLU A 9 29.20 -61.09 -5.79
CA GLU A 9 29.34 -60.23 -6.97
C GLU A 9 28.12 -59.32 -7.26
N GLY A 10 27.08 -59.38 -6.42
CA GLY A 10 25.85 -58.59 -6.61
C GLY A 10 25.82 -57.19 -5.99
N ARG A 11 26.74 -56.84 -5.07
CA ARG A 11 26.65 -55.56 -4.32
C ARG A 11 27.40 -54.39 -4.94
N ASN A 12 28.37 -54.63 -5.83
CA ASN A 12 29.20 -53.55 -6.40
C ASN A 12 28.57 -52.84 -7.62
N LEU A 13 27.49 -53.37 -8.19
CA LEU A 13 26.80 -52.75 -9.33
C LEU A 13 25.64 -51.82 -8.94
N LEU A 14 25.12 -51.92 -7.71
CA LEU A 14 24.02 -51.06 -7.24
C LEU A 14 24.49 -49.68 -6.74
N LEU A 15 25.72 -49.57 -6.21
CA LEU A 15 26.23 -48.30 -5.70
C LEU A 15 26.75 -47.35 -6.80
N ARG A 16 27.01 -47.85 -8.02
CA ARG A 16 27.49 -47.01 -9.14
C ARG A 16 26.38 -46.31 -9.91
N ARG A 17 25.11 -46.69 -9.71
CA ARG A 17 23.96 -46.09 -10.43
C ARG A 17 23.27 -44.95 -9.68
N ILE A 18 23.54 -44.78 -8.40
CA ILE A 18 22.93 -43.74 -7.56
C ILE A 18 23.75 -42.43 -7.60
N GLY A 19 25.07 -42.50 -7.82
CA GLY A 19 25.95 -41.32 -7.85
C GLY A 19 25.87 -40.44 -9.10
N ARG A 20 25.25 -40.87 -10.21
CA ARG A 20 25.21 -40.11 -11.47
C ARG A 20 23.93 -39.34 -11.77
N LYS A 21 22.85 -39.55 -11.00
CA LYS A 21 21.57 -38.87 -11.25
C LYS A 21 21.34 -37.60 -10.42
N HIS A 22 22.19 -37.30 -9.44
CA HIS A 22 22.03 -36.12 -8.58
C HIS A 22 22.87 -34.90 -9.01
N GLY A 23 23.94 -35.09 -9.81
CA GLY A 23 24.79 -33.98 -10.26
C GLY A 23 24.17 -33.08 -11.35
N LEU A 24 23.33 -33.63 -12.23
CA LEU A 24 22.73 -32.84 -13.32
C LEU A 24 21.46 -32.07 -12.92
N ARG A 25 20.81 -32.42 -11.80
CA ARG A 25 19.62 -31.67 -11.31
C ARG A 25 19.97 -30.40 -10.54
N TYR A 26 21.19 -30.30 -10.00
CA TYR A 26 21.61 -29.12 -9.25
C TYR A 26 22.04 -27.96 -10.18
N CYS A 27 22.72 -28.21 -11.30
CA CYS A 27 23.09 -27.14 -12.23
C CYS A 27 21.88 -26.49 -12.94
N GLY A 28 20.83 -27.25 -13.25
CA GLY A 28 19.62 -26.70 -13.86
C GLY A 28 18.87 -25.74 -12.94
N ASN A 29 18.77 -26.07 -11.64
CA ASN A 29 18.08 -25.23 -10.67
C ASN A 29 18.85 -23.96 -10.32
N VAL A 30 20.19 -23.99 -10.34
CA VAL A 30 21.01 -22.80 -10.11
C VAL A 30 20.90 -21.82 -11.28
N ILE A 31 20.93 -22.30 -12.53
CA ILE A 31 20.76 -21.44 -13.71
C ILE A 31 19.34 -20.85 -13.75
N PHE A 32 18.31 -21.63 -13.42
CA PHE A 32 16.92 -21.16 -13.37
C PHE A 32 16.68 -20.17 -12.22
N ALA A 33 17.32 -20.37 -11.06
CA ALA A 33 17.27 -19.39 -9.96
C ALA A 33 18.02 -18.10 -10.32
N LEU A 34 19.15 -18.19 -11.04
CA LEU A 34 19.91 -17.02 -11.48
C LEU A 34 19.14 -16.22 -12.54
N THR A 35 18.43 -16.87 -13.47
CA THR A 35 17.60 -16.17 -14.45
C THR A 35 16.40 -15.49 -13.81
N ILE A 36 15.74 -16.12 -12.82
CA ILE A 36 14.65 -15.48 -12.05
C ILE A 36 15.17 -14.30 -11.21
N ALA A 37 16.37 -14.39 -10.64
CA ALA A 37 17.02 -13.30 -9.90
C ALA A 37 17.43 -12.13 -10.82
N LEU A 38 17.88 -12.41 -12.06
CA LEU A 38 18.22 -11.39 -13.05
C LEU A 38 16.99 -10.73 -13.70
N LEU A 39 15.85 -11.45 -13.79
CA LEU A 39 14.59 -10.89 -14.28
C LEU A 39 13.88 -10.00 -13.26
N SER A 40 14.12 -10.20 -11.95
CA SER A 40 13.46 -9.45 -10.88
C SER A 40 14.12 -8.11 -10.53
N THR A 41 15.35 -7.84 -10.96
CA THR A 41 16.04 -6.57 -10.68
C THR A 41 15.66 -5.42 -11.62
N SER A 42 14.88 -5.67 -12.68
CA SER A 42 14.48 -4.64 -13.64
C SER A 42 13.24 -3.81 -13.24
N ALA A 43 12.61 -4.10 -12.10
CA ALA A 43 11.25 -3.64 -11.83
C ALA A 43 11.09 -2.43 -10.87
N ILE A 44 12.15 -1.86 -10.29
CA ILE A 44 11.98 -0.84 -9.22
C ILE A 44 12.94 0.35 -9.37
N MET A 45 13.18 0.81 -10.60
CA MET A 45 13.77 2.13 -10.80
C MET A 45 12.69 3.07 -11.32
N PRO A 46 12.49 4.26 -10.70
CA PRO A 46 11.65 5.30 -11.29
C PRO A 46 12.19 5.57 -12.69
N ARG A 47 11.37 5.32 -13.71
CA ARG A 47 11.78 5.49 -15.10
C ARG A 47 12.08 6.96 -15.32
N CYS A 48 13.33 7.36 -15.52
CA CYS A 48 13.60 8.72 -16.00
C CYS A 48 13.18 8.78 -17.48
N ILE A 49 12.25 9.66 -17.81
CA ILE A 49 11.90 9.92 -19.21
C ILE A 49 12.84 11.00 -19.72
N LEU A 50 13.62 10.67 -20.74
CA LEU A 50 14.34 11.65 -21.54
C LEU A 50 13.38 12.18 -22.60
N ALA A 51 12.86 13.39 -22.39
CA ALA A 51 11.97 14.03 -23.35
C ALA A 51 12.80 14.83 -24.35
N ASN A 52 12.79 14.42 -25.62
CA ASN A 52 13.31 15.23 -26.73
C ASN A 52 12.20 16.04 -27.43
N GLU A 53 10.95 15.80 -27.03
CA GLU A 53 9.76 16.44 -27.59
C GLU A 53 9.26 17.57 -26.70
N THR A 54 8.59 18.55 -27.30
CA THR A 54 7.98 19.69 -26.61
C THR A 54 6.74 19.31 -25.79
N SER A 55 6.27 18.07 -25.87
CA SER A 55 5.09 17.60 -25.14
C SER A 55 5.34 16.24 -24.50
N VAL A 56 4.93 16.07 -23.24
CA VAL A 56 4.99 14.80 -22.50
C VAL A 56 3.61 14.46 -21.97
N ASN A 57 3.14 13.24 -22.24
CA ASN A 57 1.84 12.74 -21.77
C ASN A 57 2.05 11.66 -20.70
N LEU A 58 1.43 11.83 -19.54
CA LEU A 58 1.57 10.96 -18.39
C LEU A 58 0.21 10.56 -17.82
N LYS A 59 0.16 9.42 -17.15
CA LYS A 59 -1.05 8.90 -16.51
C LYS A 59 -0.75 8.54 -15.07
N PHE A 60 -1.56 9.03 -14.15
CA PHE A 60 -1.41 8.75 -12.72
C PHE A 60 -2.76 8.46 -12.06
N ASP A 61 -2.67 7.65 -11.02
CA ASP A 61 -3.77 7.25 -10.17
C ASP A 61 -3.52 7.82 -8.76
N ILE A 62 -4.44 8.64 -8.24
CA ILE A 62 -4.33 9.26 -6.91
C ILE A 62 -5.67 9.20 -6.16
N PHE A 63 -5.66 9.49 -4.86
CA PHE A 63 -6.90 9.67 -4.09
C PHE A 63 -7.40 11.11 -4.11
N ARG A 64 -8.69 11.27 -3.83
CA ARG A 64 -9.31 12.56 -3.52
C ARG A 64 -8.56 13.23 -2.37
N ASP A 65 -8.47 14.55 -2.43
CA ASP A 65 -7.84 15.42 -1.42
C ASP A 65 -6.31 15.26 -1.26
N ASP A 66 -5.69 14.28 -1.94
CA ASP A 66 -4.24 14.21 -2.08
C ASP A 66 -3.74 15.27 -3.08
N THR A 67 -2.54 15.82 -2.85
CA THR A 67 -2.02 16.92 -3.68
C THR A 67 -0.97 16.42 -4.65
N LEU A 68 -1.30 16.41 -5.94
CA LEU A 68 -0.34 16.23 -7.03
C LEU A 68 0.55 17.47 -7.10
N THR A 69 1.86 17.25 -7.13
CA THR A 69 2.86 18.31 -7.17
C THR A 69 3.86 18.07 -8.30
N ILE A 70 4.19 19.13 -9.01
CA ILE A 70 5.19 19.14 -10.08
C ILE A 70 6.24 20.18 -9.72
N TYR A 71 7.47 19.73 -9.50
CA TYR A 71 8.63 20.59 -9.34
C TYR A 71 9.41 20.64 -10.64
N ILE A 72 9.72 21.83 -11.14
CA ILE A 72 10.48 22.04 -12.38
C ILE A 72 11.73 22.87 -12.03
N TRP A 73 12.90 22.38 -12.42
CA TRP A 73 14.17 23.10 -12.24
C TRP A 73 15.02 23.08 -13.52
N PRO A 74 15.68 24.19 -13.88
CA PRO A 74 15.63 25.51 -13.25
C PRO A 74 14.24 26.20 -13.39
N PRO A 75 13.99 27.36 -12.74
CA PRO A 75 12.74 28.09 -12.87
C PRO A 75 12.38 28.38 -14.33
N VAL A 76 11.12 28.17 -14.69
CA VAL A 76 10.58 28.34 -16.04
C VAL A 76 9.68 29.56 -16.15
N GLU A 77 9.58 30.09 -17.36
CA GLU A 77 8.78 31.28 -17.68
C GLU A 77 7.40 30.90 -18.20
N ASN A 78 6.45 31.84 -18.15
CA ASN A 78 5.10 31.67 -18.69
C ASN A 78 4.39 30.39 -18.21
N LEU A 79 4.63 30.01 -16.95
CA LEU A 79 3.99 28.83 -16.35
C LEU A 79 2.49 29.06 -16.29
N SER A 80 1.75 28.12 -16.85
CA SER A 80 0.30 28.10 -16.83
C SER A 80 -0.19 26.68 -16.61
N VAL A 81 -1.30 26.58 -15.89
CA VAL A 81 -1.94 25.31 -15.58
C VAL A 81 -3.38 25.42 -16.04
N ASN A 82 -3.77 24.55 -16.97
CA ASN A 82 -5.14 24.43 -17.41
C ASN A 82 -5.64 23.03 -17.02
N CYS A 83 -6.83 22.95 -16.45
CA CYS A 83 -7.45 21.68 -16.14
C CYS A 83 -8.83 21.62 -16.76
N ASN A 84 -9.08 20.58 -17.56
CA ASN A 84 -10.41 20.28 -18.05
C ASN A 84 -10.96 19.08 -17.28
N PRO A 85 -11.72 19.29 -16.19
CA PRO A 85 -12.38 18.21 -15.48
C PRO A 85 -13.47 17.57 -16.34
N GLN A 86 -13.62 16.25 -16.27
CA GLN A 86 -14.76 15.59 -16.89
C GLN A 86 -16.01 15.78 -16.01
N GLY A 87 -16.91 16.70 -16.40
CA GLY A 87 -18.16 16.96 -15.70
C GLY A 87 -18.06 18.06 -14.65
N SER A 88 -18.79 17.93 -13.53
CA SER A 88 -18.86 18.93 -12.46
C SER A 88 -17.77 18.77 -11.38
N ASN A 89 -16.63 18.20 -11.74
CA ASN A 89 -15.58 17.88 -10.78
C ASN A 89 -14.91 19.17 -10.26
N ARG A 90 -14.67 19.22 -8.95
CA ARG A 90 -14.06 20.36 -8.28
C ARG A 90 -12.60 20.07 -7.96
N PHE A 91 -11.77 21.09 -8.08
CA PHE A 91 -10.35 21.00 -7.79
C PHE A 91 -9.83 22.36 -7.31
N TRP A 92 -8.69 22.32 -6.63
CA TRP A 92 -7.89 23.48 -6.31
C TRP A 92 -6.55 23.40 -7.02
N THR A 93 -6.04 24.54 -7.47
CA THR A 93 -4.71 24.62 -8.09
C THR A 93 -4.00 25.88 -7.63
N ALA A 94 -2.69 25.75 -7.41
CA ALA A 94 -1.79 26.86 -7.19
C ALA A 94 -0.49 26.58 -7.92
N PHE A 95 0.11 27.60 -8.51
CA PHE A 95 1.38 27.44 -9.20
C PHE A 95 2.21 28.73 -9.08
N SER A 96 3.53 28.57 -9.20
CA SER A 96 4.46 29.69 -9.23
C SER A 96 5.63 29.37 -10.15
N SER A 97 5.93 30.29 -11.07
CA SER A 97 7.14 30.24 -11.89
C SER A 97 8.41 30.39 -11.05
N ARG A 98 8.36 31.11 -9.93
CA ARG A 98 9.50 31.33 -9.04
C ARG A 98 9.09 31.08 -7.61
N TRP A 99 9.38 29.87 -7.15
CA TRP A 99 9.20 29.44 -5.77
C TRP A 99 10.57 29.15 -5.15
N ARG A 100 10.78 29.60 -3.92
CA ARG A 100 12.04 29.42 -3.23
C ARG A 100 11.91 28.30 -2.21
N GLN A 101 12.63 27.20 -2.44
CA GLN A 101 12.63 26.03 -1.58
C GLN A 101 14.05 25.52 -1.38
N TYR A 102 14.45 25.31 -0.12
CA TYR A 102 15.82 24.89 0.25
C TYR A 102 16.94 25.77 -0.32
N GLY A 103 16.72 27.08 -0.35
CA GLY A 103 17.70 28.05 -0.86
C GLY A 103 17.86 28.04 -2.38
N ARG A 104 17.08 27.23 -3.11
CA ARG A 104 17.04 27.20 -4.58
C ARG A 104 15.72 27.74 -5.09
N GLU A 105 15.76 28.38 -6.25
CA GLU A 105 14.55 28.75 -6.98
C GLU A 105 14.15 27.62 -7.93
N LEU A 106 12.86 27.31 -7.97
CA LEU A 106 12.26 26.33 -8.86
C LEU A 106 10.86 26.81 -9.25
N SER A 107 10.26 26.20 -10.26
CA SER A 107 8.83 26.38 -10.53
C SER A 107 8.04 25.23 -9.92
N VAL A 108 6.86 25.54 -9.40
CA VAL A 108 6.01 24.56 -8.72
C VAL A 108 4.57 24.65 -9.21
N VAL A 109 3.93 23.50 -9.33
CA VAL A 109 2.50 23.36 -9.55
C VAL A 109 1.95 22.42 -8.48
N TYR A 110 0.91 22.88 -7.79
CA TYR A 110 0.08 22.11 -6.89
C TYR A 110 -1.31 21.93 -7.49
N PHE A 111 -1.82 20.72 -7.44
CA PHE A 111 -3.14 20.36 -7.90
C PHE A 111 -3.78 19.38 -6.92
N THR A 112 -4.93 19.77 -6.35
CA THR A 112 -5.65 18.99 -5.34
C THR A 112 -7.08 18.78 -5.81
N PRO A 113 -7.47 17.57 -6.24
CA PRO A 113 -8.84 17.28 -6.63
C PRO A 113 -9.73 17.12 -5.39
N SER A 114 -10.90 17.74 -5.40
CA SER A 114 -11.88 17.68 -4.31
C SER A 114 -13.00 16.68 -4.56
N THR A 115 -13.02 16.05 -5.73
CA THR A 115 -14.02 15.04 -6.14
C THR A 115 -13.35 13.87 -6.86
N SER A 116 -13.88 12.65 -6.72
CA SER A 116 -13.42 11.51 -7.52
C SER A 116 -13.79 11.70 -9.00
N GLY A 117 -12.95 11.21 -9.92
CA GLY A 117 -13.21 11.32 -11.35
C GLY A 117 -11.94 11.36 -12.18
N VAL A 118 -12.06 11.76 -13.45
CA VAL A 118 -10.93 11.93 -14.37
C VAL A 118 -10.69 13.42 -14.61
N TYR A 119 -9.42 13.82 -14.55
CA TYR A 119 -8.96 15.18 -14.78
C TYR A 119 -7.83 15.19 -15.79
N ASN A 120 -7.94 16.10 -16.76
CA ASN A 120 -6.86 16.33 -17.72
C ASN A 120 -6.15 17.62 -17.32
N VAL A 121 -4.98 17.48 -16.71
CA VAL A 121 -4.17 18.61 -16.24
C VAL A 121 -3.08 18.88 -17.27
N LEU A 122 -3.12 20.07 -17.88
CA LEU A 122 -2.14 20.54 -18.83
C LEU A 122 -1.31 21.65 -18.21
N VAL A 123 -0.02 21.39 -18.02
CA VAL A 123 0.96 22.39 -17.58
C VAL A 123 1.75 22.85 -18.78
N SER A 124 1.73 24.15 -19.06
CA SER A 124 2.48 24.75 -20.17
C SER A 124 3.47 25.78 -19.64
N PHE A 125 4.67 25.82 -20.19
CA PHE A 125 5.71 26.78 -19.80
C PHE A 125 6.72 26.99 -20.93
N SER A 126 7.61 27.95 -20.76
CA SER A 126 8.72 28.25 -21.65
C SER A 126 10.04 28.04 -20.93
N SER A 127 11.00 27.42 -21.62
CA SER A 127 12.38 27.30 -21.13
C SER A 127 13.37 27.48 -22.28
N SER A 128 14.44 28.23 -22.01
CA SER A 128 15.59 28.41 -22.90
C SER A 128 16.75 27.45 -22.58
N ALA A 129 16.64 26.70 -21.48
CA ALA A 129 17.65 25.76 -21.02
C ALA A 129 17.06 24.36 -20.81
N THR A 130 17.96 23.38 -20.68
CA THR A 130 17.62 22.03 -20.21
C THR A 130 16.91 22.13 -18.87
N TRP A 131 15.80 21.43 -18.75
CA TRP A 131 14.99 21.42 -17.54
C TRP A 131 14.71 19.99 -17.11
N ASN A 132 14.55 19.83 -15.81
CA ASN A 132 14.15 18.60 -15.19
C ASN A 132 12.86 18.85 -14.42
N ALA A 133 11.99 17.85 -14.36
CA ALA A 133 10.82 17.88 -13.51
C ALA A 133 10.71 16.62 -12.67
N THR A 134 10.26 16.78 -11.42
CA THR A 134 9.83 15.70 -10.54
C THR A 134 8.34 15.87 -10.34
N ILE A 135 7.59 14.84 -10.68
CA ILE A 135 6.16 14.75 -10.45
C ILE A 135 5.95 13.76 -9.32
N GLY A 136 5.16 14.16 -8.33
CA GLY A 136 4.84 13.32 -7.19
C GLY A 136 3.59 13.77 -6.48
N VAL A 137 3.29 13.12 -5.36
CA VAL A 137 2.07 13.36 -4.59
C VAL A 137 2.43 13.56 -3.13
N TYR A 138 1.75 14.49 -2.47
CA TYR A 138 1.66 14.58 -1.02
C TYR A 138 0.43 13.79 -0.57
N PRO A 139 0.59 12.55 -0.07
CA PRO A 139 -0.53 11.69 0.23
C PRO A 139 -1.01 11.87 1.67
N SER A 140 -2.31 11.78 1.86
CA SER A 140 -2.93 11.56 3.17
C SER A 140 -2.68 10.15 3.69
N ASN A 141 -2.61 9.14 2.79
CA ASN A 141 -2.32 7.75 3.11
C ASN A 141 -1.14 7.21 2.28
N ILE A 142 0.03 7.12 2.90
CA ILE A 142 1.26 6.69 2.23
C ILE A 142 1.24 5.24 1.75
N LYS A 143 0.47 4.35 2.41
CA LYS A 143 0.50 2.90 2.14
C LYS A 143 0.09 2.56 0.70
N PHE A 144 -0.81 3.35 0.12
CA PHE A 144 -1.25 3.18 -1.26
C PHE A 144 -0.12 3.42 -2.26
N TYR A 145 0.70 4.44 -2.01
CA TYR A 145 1.75 4.88 -2.93
C TYR A 145 3.09 4.17 -2.74
N GLN A 146 3.28 3.44 -1.64
CA GLN A 146 4.51 2.68 -1.32
C GLN A 146 4.94 1.71 -2.41
N ARG A 147 4.01 1.21 -3.22
CA ARG A 147 4.29 0.24 -4.29
C ARG A 147 4.50 0.88 -5.67
N ILE A 148 4.21 2.17 -5.82
CA ILE A 148 4.10 2.85 -7.11
C ILE A 148 5.24 3.88 -7.28
N GLY A 149 5.66 4.52 -6.20
CA GLY A 149 6.67 5.59 -6.25
C GLY A 149 7.77 5.44 -5.21
N THR A 150 8.78 6.30 -5.36
CA THR A 150 9.87 6.39 -4.38
C THR A 150 9.47 7.39 -3.30
N ILE A 151 9.53 6.98 -2.03
CA ILE A 151 9.18 7.86 -0.92
C ILE A 151 10.39 8.72 -0.59
N SER A 152 10.18 10.04 -0.64
CA SER A 152 11.11 11.04 -0.16
C SER A 152 10.45 11.84 0.96
N VAL A 153 11.25 12.41 1.86
CA VAL A 153 10.74 13.30 2.89
C VAL A 153 11.06 14.73 2.45
N SER A 154 10.02 15.53 2.25
CA SER A 154 10.13 16.94 1.85
C SER A 154 9.36 17.79 2.86
N GLN A 155 10.07 18.72 3.51
CA GLN A 155 9.54 19.69 4.48
C GLN A 155 8.79 19.07 5.67
N GLY A 156 9.22 17.90 6.12
CA GLY A 156 8.55 17.17 7.22
C GLY A 156 7.28 16.42 6.79
N TYR A 157 6.91 16.51 5.51
CA TYR A 157 5.83 15.73 4.90
C TYR A 157 6.41 14.63 4.01
N TYR A 158 5.66 13.55 3.86
CA TYR A 158 6.00 12.50 2.91
C TYR A 158 5.65 12.96 1.51
N PHE A 159 6.63 12.92 0.60
CA PHE A 159 6.46 13.20 -0.81
C PHE A 159 6.79 11.95 -1.61
N VAL A 160 5.81 11.41 -2.32
CA VAL A 160 5.98 10.21 -3.13
C VAL A 160 6.31 10.64 -4.56
N GLU A 161 7.55 10.42 -4.97
CA GLU A 161 8.00 10.66 -6.34
C GLU A 161 7.43 9.58 -7.26
N LEU A 162 6.61 10.00 -8.23
CA LEU A 162 6.00 9.11 -9.21
C LEU A 162 6.82 9.07 -10.50
N GLN A 163 7.35 10.21 -10.95
CA GLN A 163 7.98 10.33 -12.26
C GLN A 163 9.05 11.44 -12.28
N LYS A 164 10.17 11.18 -12.95
CA LYS A 164 11.20 12.17 -13.25
C LYS A 164 11.32 12.38 -14.76
N ILE A 165 11.38 13.62 -15.19
CA ILE A 165 11.55 14.03 -16.58
C ILE A 165 12.84 14.82 -16.67
N THR A 166 13.65 14.52 -17.68
CA THR A 166 14.76 15.36 -18.11
C THR A 166 14.49 15.72 -19.56
N ALA A 167 14.37 17.01 -19.84
CA ALA A 167 14.20 17.50 -21.20
C ALA A 167 15.42 18.30 -21.60
N LEU A 168 16.03 17.88 -22.70
CA LEU A 168 17.17 18.59 -23.28
C LEU A 168 16.69 19.88 -23.93
N SER A 169 17.50 20.93 -23.83
CA SER A 169 17.25 22.17 -24.59
C SER A 169 17.18 21.81 -26.07
N SER A 170 16.08 22.14 -26.73
CA SER A 170 16.00 22.09 -28.19
C SER A 170 16.98 23.14 -28.70
N GLY A 171 18.13 22.72 -29.22
CA GLY A 171 19.23 23.61 -29.64
C GLY A 171 18.90 24.59 -30.77
N GLN A 172 17.63 24.77 -31.11
CA GLN A 172 17.13 25.54 -32.24
C GLN A 172 16.48 26.89 -31.87
N THR A 173 16.07 27.15 -30.61
CA THR A 173 15.44 28.44 -30.27
C THR A 173 15.68 28.89 -28.83
N THR A 174 15.79 30.21 -28.62
CA THR A 174 16.06 30.85 -27.32
C THR A 174 14.88 30.84 -26.33
N ASN A 175 13.76 30.17 -26.62
CA ASN A 175 12.63 29.99 -25.69
C ASN A 175 11.66 28.93 -26.24
N SER A 176 11.95 27.65 -25.98
CA SER A 176 11.07 26.56 -26.41
C SER A 176 9.85 26.47 -25.50
N HIS A 177 8.68 26.23 -26.10
CA HIS A 177 7.43 26.01 -25.36
C HIS A 177 7.25 24.52 -25.07
N TYR A 178 7.06 24.18 -23.80
CA TYR A 178 6.90 22.83 -23.31
C TYR A 178 5.51 22.62 -22.73
N LYS A 179 4.98 21.40 -22.87
CA LYS A 179 3.68 20.97 -22.34
C LYS A 179 3.81 19.65 -21.62
N ILE A 180 3.27 19.57 -20.41
CA ILE A 180 3.11 18.32 -19.65
C ILE A 180 1.60 18.09 -19.52
N SER A 181 1.10 17.06 -20.20
CA SER A 181 -0.29 16.61 -20.08
C SER A 181 -0.35 15.43 -19.11
N ILE A 182 -1.23 15.52 -18.13
CA ILE A 182 -1.42 14.50 -17.11
C ILE A 182 -2.89 14.07 -17.13
N ASP A 183 -3.12 12.81 -17.50
CA ASP A 183 -4.41 12.16 -17.32
C ASP A 183 -4.44 11.60 -15.89
N LEU A 184 -5.17 12.28 -15.03
CA LEU A 184 -5.26 11.96 -13.61
C LEU A 184 -6.57 11.25 -13.32
N ARG A 185 -6.48 10.02 -12.81
CA ARG A 185 -7.64 9.29 -12.30
C ARG A 185 -7.65 9.38 -10.77
N VAL A 186 -8.73 9.95 -10.26
CA VAL A 186 -8.91 10.24 -8.83
C VAL A 186 -9.95 9.29 -8.26
N TYR A 187 -9.52 8.48 -7.30
CA TYR A 187 -10.40 7.56 -6.58
C TYR A 187 -10.88 8.19 -5.27
N GLU A 188 -12.06 7.78 -4.83
CA GLU A 188 -12.47 8.04 -3.45
C GLU A 188 -11.48 7.36 -2.50
N GLN A 189 -11.12 8.07 -1.43
CA GLN A 189 -10.31 7.47 -0.39
C GLN A 189 -11.13 6.35 0.26
N PRO A 190 -10.61 5.11 0.36
CA PRO A 190 -11.31 4.07 1.08
C PRO A 190 -11.51 4.58 2.51
N PHE A 191 -12.77 4.67 2.92
CA PHE A 191 -13.14 5.09 4.26
C PHE A 191 -12.32 4.21 5.22
N SER A 192 -11.55 4.82 6.11
CA SER A 192 -10.88 4.08 7.16
C SER A 192 -11.97 3.40 7.98
N GLU A 193 -12.22 2.12 7.71
CA GLU A 193 -13.08 1.25 8.50
C GLU A 193 -12.47 1.14 9.90
N THR A 194 -12.73 2.14 10.76
CA THR A 194 -12.36 2.10 12.17
C THR A 194 -13.16 1.06 12.96
N LEU A 195 -14.06 0.32 12.28
CA LEU A 195 -14.81 -0.81 12.81
C LEU A 195 -14.70 -1.99 11.85
N ASN A 196 -13.50 -2.55 11.73
CA ASN A 196 -13.30 -3.80 11.01
C ASN A 196 -13.79 -4.95 11.90
N ILE A 197 -15.12 -5.08 12.02
CA ILE A 197 -15.78 -6.19 12.71
C ILE A 197 -15.77 -7.37 11.73
N SER A 198 -14.71 -8.17 11.82
CA SER A 198 -14.62 -9.44 11.11
C SER A 198 -15.60 -10.43 11.74
N PHE A 199 -16.72 -10.68 11.08
CA PHE A 199 -17.61 -11.74 11.52
C PHE A 199 -16.94 -13.12 11.35
N PRO A 200 -17.09 -14.03 12.32
CA PRO A 200 -16.67 -15.41 12.15
C PRO A 200 -17.31 -16.05 10.90
N SER A 201 -16.70 -17.12 10.38
CA SER A 201 -17.33 -17.93 9.33
C SER A 201 -18.74 -18.39 9.74
N THR A 202 -19.64 -18.62 8.78
CA THR A 202 -21.06 -18.94 9.04
C THR A 202 -21.24 -20.08 10.05
N THR A 203 -20.39 -21.11 9.98
CA THR A 203 -20.39 -22.24 10.92
C THR A 203 -19.94 -21.83 12.32
N ASN A 204 -18.90 -20.99 12.41
CA ASN A 204 -18.39 -20.46 13.68
C ASN A 204 -19.37 -19.47 14.33
N MET A 205 -20.20 -18.79 13.54
CA MET A 205 -21.18 -17.83 14.03
C MET A 205 -22.25 -18.49 14.90
N ILE A 206 -22.71 -19.68 14.53
CA ILE A 206 -23.68 -20.45 15.32
C ILE A 206 -23.07 -20.84 16.66
N LEU A 207 -21.83 -21.34 16.66
CA LEU A 207 -21.12 -21.74 17.88
C LEU A 207 -20.85 -20.54 18.79
N PHE A 208 -20.45 -19.40 18.22
CA PHE A 208 -20.28 -18.13 18.93
C PHE A 208 -21.60 -17.66 19.58
N ALA A 209 -22.71 -17.71 18.83
CA ALA A 209 -24.01 -17.29 19.32
C ALA A 209 -24.51 -18.18 20.47
N VAL A 210 -24.36 -19.50 20.37
CA VAL A 210 -24.77 -20.44 21.41
C VAL A 210 -23.97 -20.20 22.70
N ILE A 211 -22.65 -20.12 22.61
CA ILE A 211 -21.78 -19.92 23.79
C ILE A 211 -22.05 -18.55 24.43
N SER A 212 -22.17 -17.49 23.61
CA SER A 212 -22.50 -16.15 24.12
C SER A 212 -23.85 -16.12 24.82
N THR A 213 -24.86 -16.79 24.26
CA THR A 213 -26.21 -16.88 24.85
C THR A 213 -26.17 -17.58 26.20
N VAL A 214 -25.44 -18.69 26.32
CA VAL A 214 -25.27 -19.41 27.60
C VAL A 214 -24.60 -18.53 28.66
N LEU A 215 -23.53 -17.82 28.30
CA LEU A 215 -22.82 -16.93 29.23
C LEU A 215 -23.67 -15.73 29.66
N ILE A 216 -24.41 -15.13 28.74
CA ILE A 216 -25.35 -14.03 29.06
C ILE A 216 -26.44 -14.53 30.01
N TYR A 217 -27.00 -15.72 29.74
CA TYR A 217 -28.00 -16.34 30.59
C TYR A 217 -27.49 -16.59 32.01
N LEU A 218 -26.28 -17.17 32.16
CA LEU A 218 -25.67 -17.40 33.48
C LEU A 218 -25.47 -16.09 34.24
N ASN A 219 -24.93 -15.05 33.59
CA ASN A 219 -24.76 -13.75 34.22
C ASN A 219 -26.10 -13.13 34.65
N ALA A 220 -27.12 -13.20 33.80
CA ALA A 220 -28.45 -12.72 34.13
C ALA A 220 -29.05 -13.47 35.33
N PHE A 221 -28.88 -14.79 35.40
CA PHE A 221 -29.30 -15.61 36.51
C PHE A 221 -28.63 -15.18 37.83
N PHE A 222 -27.30 -15.04 37.85
CA PHE A 222 -26.57 -14.63 39.05
C PHE A 222 -26.87 -13.21 39.49
N VAL A 223 -27.06 -12.28 38.54
CA VAL A 223 -27.48 -10.91 38.84
C VAL A 223 -28.88 -10.89 39.46
N THR A 224 -29.80 -11.70 38.93
CA THR A 224 -31.17 -11.81 39.43
C THR A 224 -31.21 -12.47 40.81
N ASP A 225 -30.47 -13.55 41.03
CA ASP A 225 -30.30 -14.19 42.35
C ASP A 225 -29.71 -13.22 43.37
N LEU A 226 -28.68 -12.46 43.00
CA LEU A 226 -28.08 -11.43 43.85
C LEU A 226 -29.11 -10.33 44.18
N TYR A 227 -29.92 -9.91 43.21
CA TYR A 227 -30.94 -8.88 43.41
C TYR A 227 -32.00 -9.32 44.43
N PHE A 228 -32.56 -10.52 44.27
CA PHE A 228 -33.55 -11.04 45.21
C PHE A 228 -32.95 -11.32 46.59
N LYS A 229 -31.76 -11.90 46.64
CA LYS A 229 -31.06 -12.14 47.92
C LYS A 229 -30.69 -10.84 48.61
N ARG A 230 -30.31 -9.77 47.91
CA ARG A 230 -30.04 -8.45 48.51
C ARG A 230 -31.26 -7.80 49.13
N ARG A 231 -32.45 -8.12 48.60
CA ARG A 231 -33.73 -7.63 49.13
C ARG A 231 -34.20 -8.43 50.33
N ALA A 232 -33.95 -9.74 50.35
CA ALA A 232 -34.33 -10.64 51.44
C ALA A 232 -33.32 -10.67 52.61
N GLU A 233 -32.04 -10.60 52.29
CA GLU A 233 -30.89 -10.62 53.20
C GLU A 233 -29.99 -9.43 52.83
N ARG A 234 -29.38 -8.72 53.78
CA ARG A 234 -28.39 -7.69 53.41
C ARG A 234 -27.21 -8.37 52.69
N ALA A 235 -27.20 -8.32 51.35
CA ALA A 235 -26.17 -8.97 50.56
C ALA A 235 -24.79 -8.40 50.94
N THR A 236 -23.86 -9.31 51.24
CA THR A 236 -22.50 -8.96 51.63
C THR A 236 -21.74 -8.37 50.43
N ARG A 237 -20.86 -7.40 50.69
CA ARG A 237 -20.00 -6.79 49.65
C ARG A 237 -19.20 -7.84 48.85
N ILE A 238 -18.87 -8.96 49.49
CA ILE A 238 -18.20 -10.12 48.90
C ILE A 238 -19.04 -10.76 47.79
N ARG A 239 -20.35 -10.97 47.99
CA ARG A 239 -21.23 -11.58 46.97
C ARG A 239 -21.34 -10.69 45.72
N LEU A 240 -21.40 -9.36 45.91
CA LEU A 240 -21.43 -8.42 44.78
C LEU A 240 -20.10 -8.40 44.00
N ALA A 241 -18.96 -8.47 44.70
CA ALA A 241 -17.65 -8.59 44.06
C ALA A 241 -17.51 -9.89 43.25
N LEU A 242 -18.05 -11.01 43.74
CA LEU A 242 -18.04 -12.28 43.02
C LEU A 242 -18.87 -12.24 41.73
N VAL A 243 -20.06 -11.62 41.76
CA VAL A 243 -20.90 -11.47 40.55
C VAL A 243 -20.23 -10.53 39.53
N ALA A 244 -19.62 -9.43 39.99
CA ALA A 244 -18.86 -8.54 39.12
C ALA A 244 -17.66 -9.26 38.46
N LEU A 245 -16.93 -10.07 39.23
CA LEU A 245 -15.82 -10.88 38.72
C LEU A 245 -16.29 -11.91 37.69
N LEU A 246 -17.42 -12.58 37.94
CA LEU A 246 -18.01 -13.54 37.00
C LEU A 246 -18.39 -12.90 35.66
N ALA A 247 -18.97 -11.70 35.69
CA ALA A 247 -19.30 -10.94 34.50
C ALA A 247 -18.04 -10.59 33.69
N LEU A 248 -16.96 -10.19 34.39
CA LEU A 248 -15.68 -9.85 33.77
C LEU A 248 -15.00 -11.07 33.12
N ILE A 249 -15.02 -12.22 33.81
CA ILE A 249 -14.53 -13.50 33.26
C ILE A 249 -15.36 -13.90 32.03
N SER A 250 -16.68 -13.75 32.07
CA SER A 250 -17.55 -14.06 30.93
C SER A 250 -17.23 -13.19 29.71
N LEU A 251 -16.94 -11.90 29.93
CA LEU A 251 -16.56 -10.96 28.89
C LEU A 251 -15.20 -11.34 28.27
N LEU A 252 -14.23 -11.75 29.10
CA LEU A 252 -12.95 -12.30 28.64
C LEU A 252 -13.14 -13.55 27.79
N ILE A 253 -14.01 -14.49 28.20
CA ILE A 253 -14.28 -15.71 27.43
C ILE A 253 -14.89 -15.37 26.07
N ILE A 254 -15.89 -14.49 26.02
CA ILE A 254 -16.52 -14.05 24.75
C ILE A 254 -15.47 -13.40 23.83
N TYR A 255 -14.58 -12.57 24.38
CA TYR A 255 -13.51 -11.94 23.62
C TYR A 255 -12.51 -12.97 23.06
N GLN A 256 -12.06 -13.92 23.88
CA GLN A 256 -11.16 -14.99 23.43
C GLN A 256 -11.82 -15.86 22.36
N LEU A 257 -13.12 -16.17 22.53
CA LEU A 257 -13.90 -16.92 21.56
C LEU A 257 -14.03 -16.16 20.23
N TYR A 258 -14.26 -14.84 20.28
CA TYR A 258 -14.30 -13.99 19.09
C TYR A 258 -12.98 -14.04 18.33
N VAL A 259 -11.85 -13.83 19.02
CA VAL A 259 -10.51 -13.87 18.40
C VAL A 259 -10.22 -15.25 17.80
N ALA A 260 -10.53 -16.33 18.52
CA ALA A 260 -10.26 -17.70 18.06
C ALA A 260 -11.11 -18.12 16.84
N LEU A 261 -12.31 -17.54 16.68
CA LEU A 261 -13.25 -17.91 15.62
C LEU A 261 -13.22 -16.97 14.40
N SER A 262 -12.60 -15.79 14.54
CA SER A 262 -12.43 -14.78 13.48
C SER A 262 -11.05 -14.79 12.82
N GLY A 263 -10.06 -15.47 13.41
CA GLY A 263 -8.79 -15.84 12.76
C GLY A 263 -8.92 -17.10 11.92
#